data_AF-A0A4R6WGD2-F1
#
_entry.id   AF-A0A4R6WGD2-F1
#
_cell.length_a   1.000
_cell.length_b   1.000
_cell.length_c   1.000
_cell.angle_alpha   90.00
_cell.angle_beta   90.00
_cell.angle_gamma   90.00
#
_symmetry.space_group_name_H-M   'P 1'
#
loop_
_entity.id
_entity.type
_entity.pdbx_description
1 polymer ?
#
loop_
_entity_poly.entity_id
_entity_poly.type
_entity_poly.pdbx_seq_one_letter_code
_entity_poly.pdbx_strand_id
1 'polypeptide(L)'
;MNLKIGDLVRFVEEPIEGHITSIQANDVIGVTDDTGFEIPVLKTKVTLVHGNMRMPEDELEESVSTANLPFIDKGIFIGVAGEQKNGVAKFYIINETSFELLVSVSVLSATKVTGVFGNLIPTHDYAQFYMANFATVGKWPTFHIQIIQHSKTLQPRQQPLNKEFRVKPLDLINSKERVEMLNDKVWLYELDKEEEDIGLDKLKSHFISHRPNK
;
A
#
# COMPACT_ATOMS: atom_id res chain seq x y z
N MET A 1 -15.66 6.51 22.71
CA MET A 1 -15.10 5.41 21.92
C MET A 1 -16.28 4.73 21.24
N ASN A 2 -16.41 4.88 19.92
CA ASN A 2 -17.47 4.22 19.16
C ASN A 2 -16.92 2.88 18.67
N LEU A 3 -17.32 1.80 19.33
CA LEU A 3 -16.99 0.42 18.92
C LEU A 3 -18.03 -0.06 17.91
N LYS A 4 -17.57 -0.66 16.81
CA LYS A 4 -18.41 -1.13 15.70
C LYS A 4 -18.29 -2.64 15.53
N ILE A 5 -19.30 -3.24 14.90
CA ILE A 5 -19.28 -4.66 14.54
C ILE A 5 -18.14 -4.89 13.54
N GLY A 6 -17.30 -5.90 13.79
CA GLY A 6 -16.13 -6.24 13.00
C GLY A 6 -14.80 -5.70 13.55
N ASP A 7 -14.86 -4.74 14.48
CA ASP A 7 -13.66 -4.17 15.11
C ASP A 7 -12.87 -5.25 15.84
N LEU A 8 -11.54 -5.24 15.65
CA LEU A 8 -10.62 -6.03 16.47
C LEU A 8 -10.49 -5.36 17.83
N VAL A 9 -10.93 -6.05 18.87
CA VAL A 9 -10.84 -5.58 20.25
C VAL A 9 -10.02 -6.53 21.09
N ARG A 10 -9.32 -5.95 22.05
CA ARG A 10 -8.56 -6.66 23.07
C ARG A 10 -9.21 -6.47 24.43
N PHE A 11 -9.35 -7.56 25.17
CA PHE A 11 -9.87 -7.51 26.53
C PHE A 11 -8.87 -6.78 27.44
N VAL A 12 -9.37 -5.94 28.34
CA VAL A 12 -8.53 -5.14 29.25
C VAL A 12 -7.91 -6.01 30.33
N GLU A 13 -8.66 -7.01 30.80
CA GLU A 13 -8.27 -7.87 31.93
C GLU A 13 -7.56 -9.15 31.50
N GLU A 14 -7.73 -9.56 30.23
CA GLU A 14 -7.23 -10.82 29.71
C GLU A 14 -6.44 -10.59 28.41
N PRO A 15 -5.36 -11.35 28.15
CA PRO A 15 -4.57 -11.23 26.92
C PRO A 15 -5.24 -11.94 25.75
N ILE A 16 -6.54 -11.73 25.57
CA ILE A 16 -7.37 -12.32 24.52
C ILE A 16 -7.74 -11.20 23.55
N GLU A 17 -7.82 -11.53 22.27
CA GLU A 17 -8.25 -10.65 21.18
C GLU A 17 -9.41 -11.31 20.46
N GLY A 18 -10.32 -10.50 19.92
CA GLY A 18 -11.45 -11.00 19.17
C GLY A 18 -12.15 -9.91 18.38
N HIS A 19 -13.08 -10.32 17.53
CA HIS A 19 -13.87 -9.41 16.70
C HIS A 19 -15.25 -9.18 17.30
N ILE A 20 -15.72 -7.93 17.26
CA ILE A 20 -17.10 -7.62 17.68
C ILE A 20 -18.08 -8.24 16.68
N THR A 21 -18.92 -9.18 17.11
CA THR A 21 -19.95 -9.81 16.27
C THR A 21 -21.35 -9.25 16.52
N SER A 22 -21.59 -8.68 17.70
CA SER A 22 -22.91 -8.18 18.09
C SER A 22 -22.79 -6.98 19.04
N ILE A 23 -23.70 -6.01 18.93
CA ILE A 23 -23.84 -4.90 19.88
C ILE A 23 -25.25 -4.97 20.46
N GLN A 24 -25.36 -5.18 21.76
CA GLN A 24 -26.61 -5.32 22.48
C GLN A 24 -26.95 -4.07 23.30
N ALA A 25 -28.19 -4.02 23.81
CA ALA A 25 -28.59 -3.00 24.76
C ALA A 25 -27.78 -3.08 26.06
N ASN A 26 -27.69 -1.97 26.81
CA ASN A 26 -26.90 -1.84 28.05
C ASN A 26 -25.38 -1.99 27.90
N ASP A 27 -24.83 -1.54 26.77
CA ASP A 27 -23.37 -1.44 26.58
C ASP A 27 -22.64 -2.80 26.61
N VAL A 28 -23.36 -3.87 26.26
CA VAL A 28 -22.83 -5.22 26.09
C VAL A 28 -22.52 -5.44 24.61
N ILE A 29 -21.37 -6.02 24.32
CA ILE A 29 -20.93 -6.42 22.99
C ILE A 29 -20.59 -7.92 22.99
N GLY A 30 -20.91 -8.60 21.90
CA GLY A 30 -20.44 -9.95 21.63
C GLY A 30 -19.07 -9.89 20.96
N VAL A 31 -18.08 -10.56 21.54
CA VAL A 31 -16.72 -10.67 20.99
C VAL A 31 -16.45 -12.14 20.69
N THR A 32 -16.06 -12.43 19.45
CA THR A 32 -15.80 -13.79 18.96
C THR A 32 -14.33 -13.95 18.58
N ASP A 33 -13.75 -15.09 18.93
CA ASP A 33 -12.39 -15.48 18.54
C ASP A 33 -12.38 -16.37 17.26
N ASP A 34 -11.21 -16.85 16.85
CA ASP A 34 -11.04 -17.73 15.68
C ASP A 34 -11.76 -19.09 15.82
N THR A 35 -12.26 -19.42 17.01
CA THR A 35 -12.98 -20.68 17.27
C THR A 35 -14.48 -20.57 17.02
N GLY A 36 -14.99 -19.35 16.80
CA GLY A 36 -16.40 -19.09 16.52
C GLY A 36 -17.28 -19.06 17.77
N PHE A 37 -16.69 -18.92 18.96
CA PHE A 37 -17.42 -18.80 20.23
C PHE A 37 -17.63 -17.32 20.60
N GLU A 38 -18.90 -16.89 20.71
CA GLU A 38 -19.24 -15.51 21.07
C GLU A 38 -19.31 -15.31 22.59
N ILE A 39 -18.51 -14.39 23.11
CA ILE A 39 -18.46 -14.03 24.52
C ILE A 39 -19.09 -12.64 24.72
N PRO A 40 -20.17 -12.52 25.51
CA PRO A 40 -20.77 -11.23 25.82
C PRO A 40 -19.97 -10.50 26.90
N VAL A 41 -19.47 -9.30 26.58
CA VAL A 41 -18.71 -8.45 27.49
C VAL A 41 -19.14 -6.99 27.45
N LEU A 42 -18.90 -6.26 28.53
CA LEU A 42 -19.16 -4.83 28.61
C LEU A 42 -18.15 -4.05 27.75
N LYS A 43 -18.58 -2.98 27.07
CA LYS A 43 -17.68 -2.13 26.26
C LYS A 43 -16.52 -1.55 27.07
N THR A 44 -16.71 -1.33 28.38
CA THR A 44 -15.66 -0.83 29.28
C THR A 44 -14.54 -1.84 29.55
N LYS A 45 -14.78 -3.13 29.28
CA LYS A 45 -13.82 -4.23 29.50
C LYS A 45 -12.99 -4.54 28.25
N VAL A 46 -13.16 -3.79 27.17
CA VAL A 46 -12.43 -3.98 25.92
C VAL A 46 -11.79 -2.68 25.44
N THR A 47 -10.74 -2.83 24.64
CA THR A 47 -10.03 -1.73 23.98
C THR A 47 -9.91 -2.02 22.50
N LEU A 48 -10.06 -0.99 21.68
CA LEU A 48 -9.89 -1.10 20.23
C LEU A 48 -8.41 -1.31 19.90
N VAL A 49 -8.10 -2.43 19.26
CA VAL A 49 -6.80 -2.65 18.65
C VAL A 49 -6.80 -1.90 17.32
N HIS A 50 -6.04 -0.81 17.23
CA HIS A 50 -5.92 -0.03 16.00
C HIS A 50 -5.12 -0.84 14.95
N GLY A 51 -5.79 -1.80 14.32
CA GLY A 51 -5.36 -2.47 13.10
C GLY A 51 -6.30 -2.06 11.97
N ASN A 52 -5.74 -1.59 10.85
CA ASN A 52 -6.42 -1.04 9.67
C ASN A 52 -7.64 -1.86 9.20
N MET A 53 -8.84 -1.56 9.69
CA MET A 53 -10.10 -1.87 9.01
C MET A 53 -11.01 -0.64 9.06
N ARG A 54 -10.82 0.28 8.11
CA ARG A 54 -11.85 1.27 7.77
C ARG A 54 -12.94 0.52 6.99
N MET A 55 -14.15 0.43 7.54
CA MET A 55 -15.31 -0.09 6.79
C MET A 55 -15.92 1.03 5.93
N PRO A 56 -16.54 0.71 4.79
CA PRO A 56 -17.15 1.71 3.89
C PRO A 56 -18.28 2.53 4.52
N GLU A 57 -18.80 2.13 5.69
CA GLU A 57 -19.84 2.87 6.41
C GLU A 57 -19.27 4.03 7.27
N ASP A 58 -17.96 4.06 7.52
CA ASP A 58 -17.28 5.25 8.08
C ASP A 58 -17.23 6.43 7.08
N GLU A 59 -17.42 6.17 5.79
CA GLU A 59 -17.36 7.21 4.75
C GLU A 59 -18.66 8.01 4.60
N LEU A 60 -19.76 7.59 5.25
CA LEU A 60 -21.03 8.33 5.20
C LEU A 60 -21.04 9.59 6.06
N GLU A 61 -20.14 9.69 7.05
CA GLU A 61 -20.03 10.88 7.92
C GLU A 61 -18.95 11.87 7.45
N GLU A 62 -18.04 11.47 6.53
CA GLU A 62 -17.02 12.34 5.94
C GLU A 62 -17.43 12.95 4.59
N SER A 63 -18.72 12.99 4.26
CA SER A 63 -19.23 13.78 3.13
C SER A 63 -19.24 15.29 3.42
N VAL A 64 -18.21 15.81 4.09
CA VAL A 64 -18.02 17.25 4.31
C VAL A 64 -16.97 17.74 3.31
N SER A 65 -17.43 17.94 2.07
CA SER A 65 -16.92 18.93 1.12
C SER A 65 -15.40 18.95 0.80
N THR A 66 -14.96 18.13 -0.16
CA THR A 66 -13.78 18.40 -1.01
C THR A 66 -14.16 18.91 -2.40
N ALA A 67 -15.31 19.59 -2.52
CA ALA A 67 -15.96 19.93 -3.78
C ALA A 67 -15.23 20.97 -4.68
N ASN A 68 -13.97 21.33 -4.43
CA ASN A 68 -13.24 22.33 -5.24
C ASN A 68 -11.74 22.06 -5.43
N LEU A 69 -11.20 20.90 -5.02
CA LEU A 69 -9.82 20.56 -5.35
C LEU A 69 -9.76 19.96 -6.76
N PRO A 70 -8.76 20.34 -7.58
CA PRO A 70 -8.57 19.71 -8.88
C PRO A 70 -8.33 18.21 -8.67
N PHE A 71 -8.99 17.38 -9.48
CA PHE A 71 -8.79 15.94 -9.44
C PHE A 71 -7.37 15.61 -9.94
N ILE A 72 -6.57 14.98 -9.09
CA ILE A 72 -5.19 14.59 -9.41
C ILE A 72 -5.21 13.12 -9.83
N ASP A 73 -4.87 12.86 -11.08
CA ASP A 73 -4.89 11.51 -11.69
C ASP A 73 -3.52 10.81 -11.70
N LYS A 74 -2.44 11.56 -11.45
CA LYS A 74 -1.05 11.08 -11.43
C LYS A 74 -0.36 11.39 -10.11
N GLY A 75 0.59 10.54 -9.72
CA GLY A 75 1.38 10.68 -8.50
C GLY A 75 1.33 9.45 -7.61
N ILE A 76 1.54 8.25 -8.19
CA ILE A 76 1.67 7.02 -7.42
C ILE A 76 3.15 6.65 -7.37
N PHE A 77 3.73 6.71 -6.17
CA PHE A 77 5.17 6.54 -6.00
C PHE A 77 5.53 5.41 -5.06
N ILE A 78 6.74 4.89 -5.22
CA ILE A 78 7.45 4.16 -4.19
C ILE A 78 8.48 5.09 -3.57
N GLY A 79 8.40 5.25 -2.25
CA GLY A 79 9.41 5.95 -1.46
C GLY A 79 10.31 4.95 -0.74
N VAL A 80 11.63 5.14 -0.83
CA VAL A 80 12.59 4.43 0.02
C VAL A 80 13.21 5.43 1.00
N ALA A 81 12.95 5.26 2.29
CA ALA A 81 13.54 6.08 3.35
C ALA A 81 14.72 5.35 4.03
N GLY A 82 15.54 6.11 4.77
CA GLY A 82 16.58 5.58 5.65
C GLY A 82 18.01 5.94 5.24
N GLU A 83 18.95 5.76 6.16
CA GLU A 83 20.35 6.20 6.01
C GLU A 83 21.29 5.03 5.70
N GLN A 84 22.10 5.16 4.63
CA GLN A 84 22.97 4.07 4.15
C GLN A 84 24.05 3.65 5.16
N LYS A 85 24.52 4.58 6.01
CA LYS A 85 25.71 4.37 6.83
C LYS A 85 25.58 3.29 7.91
N ASN A 86 24.37 2.93 8.36
CA ASN A 86 24.11 1.82 9.31
C ASN A 86 22.59 1.54 9.49
N GLY A 87 21.72 2.07 8.63
CA GLY A 87 20.29 2.12 8.87
C GLY A 87 19.48 0.94 8.31
N VAL A 88 18.20 0.96 8.67
CA VAL A 88 17.16 0.15 8.02
C VAL A 88 16.49 1.02 6.96
N ALA A 89 16.38 0.48 5.75
CA ALA A 89 15.59 1.03 4.67
C ALA A 89 14.11 0.71 4.90
N LYS A 90 13.25 1.71 4.75
CA LYS A 90 11.79 1.56 4.84
C LYS A 90 11.18 1.89 3.49
N PHE A 91 10.29 1.03 3.02
CA PHE A 91 9.65 1.16 1.73
C PHE A 91 8.20 1.54 1.91
N TYR A 92 7.79 2.55 1.16
CA TYR A 92 6.46 3.13 1.21
C TYR A 92 5.83 3.12 -0.18
N ILE A 93 4.53 2.84 -0.25
CA ILE A 93 3.70 3.26 -1.37
C ILE A 93 3.10 4.60 -0.97
N ILE A 94 3.19 5.57 -1.86
CA ILE A 94 2.78 6.95 -1.64
C ILE A 94 1.72 7.26 -2.69
N ASN A 95 0.57 7.70 -2.23
CA ASN A 95 -0.56 8.06 -3.07
C ASN A 95 -0.79 9.57 -3.00
N GLU A 96 -0.27 10.33 -3.97
CA GLU A 96 -0.57 11.77 -4.07
C GLU A 96 -1.84 12.03 -4.90
N THR A 97 -2.46 10.98 -5.45
CA THR A 97 -3.62 11.08 -6.32
C THR A 97 -4.93 11.27 -5.55
N SER A 98 -5.97 11.65 -6.29
CA SER A 98 -7.35 11.71 -5.82
C SER A 98 -8.08 10.35 -5.93
N PHE A 99 -7.37 9.27 -6.26
CA PHE A 99 -7.89 7.89 -6.23
C PHE A 99 -7.60 7.21 -4.90
N GLU A 100 -8.49 6.33 -4.47
CA GLU A 100 -8.15 5.30 -3.49
C GLU A 100 -7.43 4.16 -4.21
N LEU A 101 -6.38 3.62 -3.59
CA LEU A 101 -5.58 2.57 -4.20
C LEU A 101 -5.82 1.24 -3.49
N LEU A 102 -6.24 0.22 -4.23
CA LEU A 102 -6.19 -1.16 -3.76
C LEU A 102 -4.85 -1.75 -4.21
N VAL A 103 -3.95 -1.97 -3.25
CA VAL A 103 -2.56 -2.34 -3.54
C VAL A 103 -2.26 -3.75 -3.07
N SER A 104 -1.58 -4.50 -3.93
CA SER A 104 -0.95 -5.78 -3.62
C SER A 104 0.53 -5.72 -3.96
N VAL A 105 1.38 -6.07 -3.01
CA VAL A 105 2.83 -6.18 -3.19
C VAL A 105 3.26 -7.59 -2.85
N SER A 106 4.00 -8.20 -3.77
CA SER A 106 4.58 -9.52 -3.59
C SER A 106 6.07 -9.51 -3.91
N VAL A 107 6.85 -10.37 -3.25
CA VAL A 107 8.25 -10.63 -3.60
C VAL A 107 8.31 -11.70 -4.69
N LEU A 108 9.00 -11.42 -5.80
CA LEU A 108 9.24 -12.43 -6.84
C LEU A 108 10.34 -13.39 -6.41
N SER A 109 10.12 -14.66 -6.72
CA SER A 109 11.09 -15.74 -6.60
C SER A 109 10.97 -16.64 -7.83
N ALA A 110 11.78 -16.35 -8.85
CA ALA A 110 11.70 -16.95 -10.19
C ALA A 110 10.30 -16.76 -10.80
N THR A 111 9.51 -17.83 -10.92
CA THR A 111 8.15 -17.80 -11.49
C THR A 111 7.04 -17.74 -10.42
N LYS A 112 7.42 -17.70 -9.15
CA LYS A 112 6.49 -17.66 -8.03
C LYS A 112 6.54 -16.30 -7.34
N VAL A 113 5.44 -15.93 -6.70
CA VAL A 113 5.32 -14.71 -5.91
C VAL A 113 4.91 -15.06 -4.49
N THR A 114 5.44 -14.31 -3.52
CA THR A 114 5.01 -14.38 -2.11
C THR A 114 4.48 -13.02 -1.71
N GLY A 115 3.19 -12.93 -1.34
CA GLY A 115 2.59 -11.67 -0.88
C GLY A 115 3.27 -11.17 0.39
N VAL A 116 3.58 -9.87 0.42
CA VAL A 116 4.18 -9.21 1.60
C VAL A 116 3.36 -8.04 2.11
N PHE A 117 2.48 -7.49 1.27
CA PHE A 117 1.58 -6.41 1.64
C PHE A 117 0.32 -6.44 0.75
N GLY A 118 -0.83 -6.16 1.35
CA GLY A 118 -2.09 -6.01 0.65
C GLY A 118 -3.01 -5.09 1.46
N ASN A 119 -3.32 -3.90 0.94
CA ASN A 119 -4.17 -2.94 1.66
C ASN A 119 -4.82 -1.92 0.73
N LEU A 120 -5.83 -1.23 1.25
CA LEU A 120 -6.37 0.00 0.68
C LEU A 120 -5.55 1.19 1.20
N ILE A 121 -5.09 2.03 0.29
CA ILE A 121 -4.42 3.30 0.60
C ILE A 121 -5.38 4.43 0.22
N PRO A 122 -5.86 5.23 1.19
CA PRO A 122 -6.73 6.37 0.94
C PRO A 122 -6.10 7.40 0.00
N THR A 123 -6.92 8.34 -0.47
CA THR A 123 -6.44 9.51 -1.22
C THR A 123 -5.43 10.30 -0.38
N HIS A 124 -4.37 10.79 -1.02
CA HIS A 124 -3.38 11.64 -0.38
C HIS A 124 -2.73 11.05 0.89
N ASP A 125 -2.48 9.73 0.89
CA ASP A 125 -1.97 8.96 2.03
C ASP A 125 -0.82 8.02 1.60
N TYR A 126 -0.16 7.38 2.56
CA TYR A 126 0.94 6.46 2.31
C TYR A 126 0.89 5.22 3.21
N ALA A 127 1.50 4.13 2.77
CA ALA A 127 1.62 2.91 3.57
C ALA A 127 3.02 2.31 3.45
N GLN A 128 3.60 1.92 4.60
CA GLN A 128 4.84 1.15 4.63
C GLN A 128 4.54 -0.31 4.27
N PHE A 129 5.22 -0.85 3.27
CA PHE A 129 5.01 -2.23 2.82
C PHE A 129 6.20 -3.16 3.04
N TYR A 130 7.40 -2.62 3.29
CA TYR A 130 8.59 -3.45 3.49
C TYR A 130 9.70 -2.74 4.26
N MET A 131 10.60 -3.51 4.86
CA MET A 131 11.82 -3.03 5.53
C MET A 131 13.00 -3.94 5.19
N ALA A 132 14.18 -3.35 4.98
CA ALA A 132 15.40 -4.10 4.68
C ALA A 132 16.64 -3.40 5.22
N ASN A 133 17.74 -4.13 5.42
CA ASN A 133 18.99 -3.55 5.88
C ASN A 133 19.79 -2.99 4.69
N PHE A 134 20.37 -1.77 4.79
CA PHE A 134 21.23 -1.22 3.74
C PHE A 134 22.49 -2.05 3.48
N ALA A 135 22.98 -2.81 4.47
CA ALA A 135 24.10 -3.73 4.29
C ALA A 135 23.81 -4.85 3.27
N THR A 136 22.54 -5.12 2.96
CA THR A 136 22.11 -6.17 2.04
C THR A 136 21.43 -5.66 0.78
N VAL A 137 21.65 -4.39 0.38
CA VAL A 137 21.01 -3.77 -0.81
C VAL A 137 21.11 -4.63 -2.06
N GLY A 138 22.27 -5.25 -2.33
CA GLY A 138 22.45 -6.13 -3.49
C GLY A 138 21.54 -7.38 -3.49
N LYS A 139 21.01 -7.76 -2.33
CA LYS A 139 20.12 -8.92 -2.10
C LYS A 139 18.66 -8.51 -1.88
N TRP A 140 18.32 -7.23 -1.97
CA TRP A 140 16.92 -6.81 -1.85
C TRP A 140 16.07 -7.46 -2.94
N PRO A 141 14.83 -7.88 -2.61
CA PRO A 141 13.98 -8.59 -3.55
C PRO A 141 13.53 -7.68 -4.71
N THR A 142 13.11 -8.32 -5.79
CA THR A 142 12.24 -7.68 -6.78
C THR A 142 10.80 -7.80 -6.29
N PHE A 143 10.05 -6.71 -6.34
CA PHE A 143 8.64 -6.66 -5.99
C PHE A 143 7.78 -6.70 -7.24
N HIS A 144 6.67 -7.44 -7.18
CA HIS A 144 5.57 -7.41 -8.13
C HIS A 144 4.47 -6.60 -7.47
N ILE A 145 4.13 -5.47 -8.09
CA ILE A 145 3.21 -4.49 -7.52
C ILE A 145 2.01 -4.39 -8.45
N GLN A 146 0.84 -4.63 -7.88
CA GLN A 146 -0.44 -4.49 -8.57
C GLN A 146 -1.28 -3.45 -7.85
N ILE A 147 -1.79 -2.48 -8.60
CA ILE A 147 -2.59 -1.38 -8.06
C ILE A 147 -3.85 -1.20 -8.90
N ILE A 148 -4.99 -1.21 -8.23
CA ILE A 148 -6.27 -0.84 -8.82
C ILE A 148 -6.67 0.52 -8.25
N GLN A 149 -6.93 1.48 -9.12
CA GLN A 149 -7.38 2.82 -8.75
C GLN A 149 -8.91 2.84 -8.67
N HIS A 150 -9.44 3.42 -7.60
CA HIS A 150 -10.86 3.50 -7.32
C HIS A 150 -11.27 4.95 -7.03
N SER A 151 -12.40 5.40 -7.58
CA SER A 151 -13.00 6.68 -7.23
C SER A 151 -14.52 6.54 -7.24
N LYS A 152 -15.17 7.24 -6.31
CA LYS A 152 -16.63 7.39 -6.26
C LYS A 152 -17.15 8.44 -7.25
N THR A 153 -16.24 9.22 -7.85
CA THR A 153 -16.57 10.25 -8.85
C THR A 153 -16.43 9.71 -10.27
N LEU A 154 -17.10 10.33 -11.24
CA LEU A 154 -17.00 9.93 -12.64
C LEU A 154 -15.60 10.25 -13.18
N GLN A 155 -14.83 9.20 -13.48
CA GLN A 155 -13.48 9.30 -14.05
C GLN A 155 -13.32 8.39 -15.27
N PRO A 156 -12.39 8.69 -16.19
CA PRO A 156 -12.05 7.76 -17.26
C PRO A 156 -11.56 6.43 -16.70
N ARG A 157 -11.88 5.33 -17.38
CA ARG A 157 -11.44 3.98 -16.98
C ARG A 157 -9.90 3.91 -17.04
N GLN A 158 -9.28 3.60 -15.92
CA GLN A 158 -7.85 3.32 -15.81
C GLN A 158 -7.59 1.81 -15.89
N GLN A 159 -6.46 1.41 -16.48
CA GLN A 159 -6.00 0.03 -16.39
C GLN A 159 -5.32 -0.19 -15.03
N PRO A 160 -5.47 -1.37 -14.40
CA PRO A 160 -4.69 -1.70 -13.22
C PRO A 160 -3.19 -1.58 -13.53
N LEU A 161 -2.45 -0.93 -12.63
CA LEU A 161 -0.99 -0.92 -12.72
C LEU A 161 -0.48 -2.32 -12.37
N ASN A 162 0.43 -2.82 -13.19
CA ASN A 162 1.17 -4.03 -12.92
C ASN A 162 2.64 -3.76 -13.26
N LYS A 163 3.48 -3.69 -12.22
CA LYS A 163 4.89 -3.30 -12.36
C LYS A 163 5.78 -4.23 -11.55
N GLU A 164 6.93 -4.56 -12.13
CA GLU A 164 8.05 -5.11 -11.39
C GLU A 164 8.97 -3.98 -10.93
N PHE A 165 9.25 -3.92 -9.63
CA PHE A 165 10.09 -2.89 -9.04
C PHE A 165 11.26 -3.52 -8.31
N ARG A 166 12.47 -3.05 -8.62
CA ARG A 166 13.68 -3.38 -7.88
C ARG A 166 14.53 -2.15 -7.72
N VAL A 167 14.94 -1.87 -6.49
CA VAL A 167 15.92 -0.82 -6.21
C VAL A 167 17.28 -1.25 -6.73
N LYS A 168 17.88 -0.46 -7.62
CA LYS A 168 19.28 -0.65 -8.00
C LYS A 168 20.15 0.13 -7.02
N PRO A 169 21.31 -0.43 -6.58
CA PRO A 169 22.20 0.28 -5.67
C PRO A 169 22.61 1.67 -6.16
N LEU A 170 22.73 1.83 -7.49
CA LEU A 170 23.10 3.10 -8.12
C LEU A 170 22.04 4.19 -7.94
N ASP A 171 20.76 3.81 -7.86
CA ASP A 171 19.65 4.76 -7.70
C ASP A 171 19.70 5.43 -6.32
N LEU A 172 20.27 4.75 -5.33
CA LEU A 172 20.44 5.27 -3.96
C LEU A 172 21.55 6.32 -3.85
N ILE A 173 22.34 6.54 -4.90
CA ILE A 173 23.32 7.64 -4.96
C ILE A 173 22.62 8.98 -5.22
N ASN A 174 21.43 8.95 -5.83
CA ASN A 174 20.67 10.15 -6.13
C ASN A 174 20.23 10.87 -4.85
N SER A 175 19.95 12.17 -5.00
CA SER A 175 19.42 12.98 -3.91
C SER A 175 18.03 12.48 -3.50
N LYS A 176 17.77 12.45 -2.19
CA LYS A 176 16.43 12.19 -1.67
C LYS A 176 15.54 13.43 -1.83
N GLU A 177 14.27 13.17 -2.07
CA GLU A 177 13.21 14.16 -2.18
C GLU A 177 12.39 14.20 -0.90
N ARG A 178 11.69 15.32 -0.68
CA ARG A 178 10.76 15.47 0.44
C ARG A 178 9.36 15.26 -0.09
N VAL A 179 8.60 14.41 0.58
CA VAL A 179 7.19 14.16 0.30
C VAL A 179 6.39 14.78 1.43
N GLU A 180 5.31 15.52 1.13
CA GLU A 180 4.61 16.34 2.15
C GLU A 180 4.00 15.48 3.26
N MET A 181 3.42 14.34 2.91
CA MET A 181 2.80 13.40 3.85
C MET A 181 3.81 12.59 4.68
N LEU A 182 5.10 12.56 4.29
CA LEU A 182 6.14 11.81 4.98
C LEU A 182 7.11 12.74 5.71
N ASN A 183 7.41 12.41 6.97
CA ASN A 183 8.41 13.16 7.74
C ASN A 183 9.85 12.93 7.24
N ASP A 184 10.10 11.78 6.63
CA ASP A 184 11.42 11.38 6.14
C ASP A 184 11.63 11.81 4.68
N LYS A 185 12.88 12.14 4.33
CA LYS A 185 13.28 12.26 2.92
C LYS A 185 13.43 10.87 2.31
N VAL A 186 12.98 10.71 1.07
CA VAL A 186 12.93 9.42 0.39
C VAL A 186 13.56 9.48 -1.01
N TRP A 187 14.12 8.36 -1.47
CA TRP A 187 14.31 8.14 -2.90
C TRP A 187 12.95 7.81 -3.52
N LEU A 188 12.51 8.61 -4.48
CA LEU A 188 11.19 8.52 -5.08
C LEU A 188 11.25 7.80 -6.43
N TYR A 189 10.32 6.87 -6.66
CA TYR A 189 10.19 6.14 -7.91
C TYR A 189 8.73 6.17 -8.36
N GLU A 190 8.46 6.78 -9.50
CA GLU A 190 7.11 6.92 -10.07
C GLU A 190 6.65 5.60 -10.70
N LEU A 191 5.48 5.10 -10.29
CA LEU A 191 4.90 3.84 -10.78
C LEU A 191 3.93 4.03 -11.94
N ASP A 192 3.28 5.19 -12.00
CA ASP A 192 2.25 5.56 -12.96
C ASP A 192 2.79 6.38 -14.14
N LYS A 193 4.13 6.50 -14.23
CA LYS A 193 4.83 6.98 -15.40
C LYS A 193 4.55 6.06 -16.58
N GLU A 194 4.13 6.65 -17.70
CA GLU A 194 4.05 5.92 -18.96
C GLU A 194 5.48 5.53 -19.36
N GLU A 195 5.72 4.22 -19.47
CA GLU A 195 6.95 3.76 -20.09
C GLU A 195 6.89 4.19 -21.56
N GLU A 196 7.70 5.18 -21.93
CA GLU A 196 8.03 5.40 -23.33
C GLU A 196 8.57 4.06 -23.83
N ASP A 197 7.79 3.43 -24.71
CA ASP A 197 8.20 2.25 -25.45
C ASP A 197 9.37 2.68 -26.36
N ILE A 198 10.57 2.72 -25.77
CA ILE A 198 11.83 2.89 -26.47
C ILE A 198 12.00 1.63 -27.31
N GLY A 199 11.32 1.60 -28.46
CA GLY A 199 11.11 0.45 -29.32
C GLY A 199 12.38 -0.34 -29.59
N LEU A 200 12.73 -1.23 -28.67
CA LEU A 200 13.84 -2.19 -28.76
C LEU A 200 13.55 -3.17 -29.91
N ASP A 201 12.29 -3.33 -30.30
CA ASP A 201 11.85 -4.06 -31.49
C ASP A 201 12.25 -3.38 -32.82
N LYS A 202 12.35 -2.04 -32.87
CA LYS A 202 12.86 -1.34 -34.07
C LYS A 202 14.37 -1.47 -34.24
N LEU A 203 15.12 -1.65 -33.15
CA LEU A 203 16.56 -1.86 -33.24
C LEU A 203 16.88 -3.26 -33.79
N LYS A 204 16.15 -4.32 -33.38
CA LYS A 204 16.42 -5.69 -33.87
C LYS A 204 16.17 -5.87 -35.37
N SER A 205 15.17 -5.20 -35.93
CA SER A 205 14.86 -5.29 -37.36
C SER A 205 15.89 -4.59 -38.27
N HIS A 206 16.61 -3.58 -37.77
CA HIS A 206 17.69 -2.92 -38.53
C HIS A 206 19.02 -3.70 -38.54
N PHE A 207 19.30 -4.54 -37.54
CA PHE A 207 20.57 -5.31 -37.47
C PHE A 207 20.55 -6.64 -38.24
N ILE A 208 19.38 -7.16 -38.63
CA ILE A 208 19.28 -8.46 -39.35
C ILE A 208 19.40 -8.32 -40.88
N SER A 209 19.26 -7.10 -41.44
CA SER A 209 19.29 -6.88 -42.90
C SER A 209 20.69 -6.88 -43.54
N HIS A 210 21.79 -6.98 -42.80
CA HIS A 210 23.16 -6.89 -43.34
C HIS A 210 23.99 -8.17 -43.10
N ARG A 211 23.43 -9.35 -43.35
CA ARG A 211 24.25 -10.53 -43.65
C ARG A 211 24.43 -10.65 -45.16
N PRO A 212 25.63 -10.45 -45.72
CA PRO A 212 25.88 -10.83 -47.11
C PRO A 212 25.77 -12.35 -47.22
N ASN A 213 24.98 -12.83 -48.19
CA ASN A 213 24.97 -14.23 -48.58
C ASN A 213 26.38 -14.64 -49.00
N LYS A 214 26.85 -15.76 -48.47
CA LYS A 214 28.08 -16.42 -48.91
C LYS A 214 27.78 -17.35 -50.07
#